data_AF-A0A194RR82-F1
#
_entry.id   AF-A0A194RR82-F1
#
_cell.length_a   1.000
_cell.length_b   1.000
_cell.length_c   1.000
_cell.angle_alpha   90.00
_cell.angle_beta   90.00
_cell.angle_gamma   90.00
#
_symmetry.space_group_name_H-M   'P 1'
#
loop_
_entity.id
_entity.type
_entity.pdbx_description
1 polymer ?
#
loop_
_entity_poly.entity_id
_entity_poly.type
_entity_poly.pdbx_seq_one_letter_code
_entity_poly.pdbx_strand_id
1 'polypeptide(L)'
;MAEERDSIAEPLYALLSEVFDMRGVFRWLRKTLVTFVQITYGRTINRQIKETISWLFCEHMLHYYTGVVLKSWWPGGVLSETTNNRNLRDKEHTRTLALQQLSESVAGALGSLLGAHTAARGAHKLFHTLQNTTHNKQLFYELFEVVLLEVLPELKRYQ
;
A
#
# COMPACT_ATOMS: atom_id res chain seq x y z
N MET A 1 25.83 14.77 15.55
CA MET A 1 24.84 15.11 14.52
C MET A 1 24.23 13.80 14.07
N ALA A 2 23.06 13.47 14.62
CA ALA A 2 22.41 12.18 14.42
C ALA A 2 20.93 12.43 14.08
N GLU A 3 20.66 12.86 12.85
CA GLU A 3 19.30 12.98 12.32
C GLU A 3 19.23 12.56 10.83
N GLU A 4 20.23 11.80 10.36
CA GLU A 4 20.20 11.13 9.05
C GLU A 4 19.78 9.66 9.27
N ARG A 5 18.64 9.46 9.92
CA ARG A 5 17.91 8.19 9.89
C ARG A 5 16.80 8.38 8.87
N ASP A 6 16.90 7.66 7.78
CA ASP A 6 15.96 7.57 6.66
C ASP A 6 14.53 7.92 7.06
N SER A 7 13.96 8.89 6.37
CA SER A 7 12.59 9.32 6.62
C SER A 7 11.66 8.14 6.36
N ILE A 8 10.84 7.75 7.35
CA ILE A 8 9.84 6.66 7.19
C ILE A 8 8.90 6.93 6.00
N ALA A 9 8.72 8.21 5.64
CA ALA A 9 7.94 8.62 4.48
C ALA A 9 8.64 8.43 3.12
N GLU A 10 9.95 8.21 3.07
CA GLU A 10 10.72 8.14 1.83
C GLU A 10 10.26 7.03 0.88
N PRO A 11 10.01 5.78 1.33
CA PRO A 11 9.40 4.75 0.49
C PRO A 11 8.03 5.16 -0.04
N LEU A 12 7.22 5.89 0.74
CA LEU A 12 5.92 6.39 0.29
C LEU A 12 6.08 7.44 -0.82
N TYR A 13 7.04 8.35 -0.68
CA TYR A 13 7.36 9.31 -1.75
C TYR A 13 7.88 8.62 -3.00
N ALA A 14 8.68 7.57 -2.88
CA ALA A 14 9.18 6.77 -3.99
C ALA A 14 8.08 5.93 -4.67
N LEU A 15 7.05 5.52 -3.93
CA LEU A 15 5.88 4.84 -4.49
C LEU A 15 4.95 5.80 -5.23
N LEU A 16 4.55 6.91 -4.58
CA LEU A 16 3.79 7.99 -5.23
C LEU A 16 4.55 8.47 -6.47
N SER A 17 5.86 8.64 -6.28
CA SER A 17 6.95 8.38 -7.23
C SER A 17 6.57 7.78 -8.58
N GLU A 18 6.63 6.47 -8.54
CA GLU A 18 6.47 5.56 -9.64
C GLU A 18 5.01 5.53 -10.15
N VAL A 19 4.03 5.57 -9.26
CA VAL A 19 2.62 5.36 -9.59
C VAL A 19 2.07 6.47 -10.49
N PHE A 20 2.36 7.74 -10.20
CA PHE A 20 1.74 8.86 -10.92
C PHE A 20 2.48 9.31 -12.18
N ASP A 21 3.57 8.62 -12.57
CA ASP A 21 4.33 8.82 -13.81
C ASP A 21 4.54 10.30 -14.18
N MET A 22 5.06 11.07 -13.22
CA MET A 22 5.34 12.49 -13.43
C MET A 22 6.60 12.63 -14.30
N ARG A 23 6.42 12.71 -15.63
CA ARG A 23 7.50 12.89 -16.62
C ARG A 23 7.73 14.37 -16.98
N GLY A 24 8.92 14.69 -17.51
CA GLY A 24 9.26 16.02 -18.05
C GLY A 24 9.52 17.10 -17.01
N VAL A 25 9.14 18.35 -17.31
CA VAL A 25 9.29 19.54 -16.41
C VAL A 25 8.61 19.30 -15.06
N PHE A 26 7.52 18.55 -15.03
CA PHE A 26 6.82 18.13 -13.82
C PHE A 26 7.67 17.20 -12.93
N ARG A 27 8.67 16.48 -13.46
CA ARG A 27 9.59 15.65 -12.66
C ARG A 27 10.55 16.49 -11.83
N TRP A 28 11.01 17.62 -12.39
CA TRP A 28 11.84 18.58 -11.67
C TRP A 28 11.02 19.35 -10.63
N LEU A 29 9.84 19.85 -11.02
CA LEU A 29 8.92 20.55 -10.11
C LEU A 29 8.51 19.66 -8.93
N ARG A 30 8.29 18.37 -9.20
CA ARG A 30 8.01 17.34 -8.19
C ARG A 30 9.18 17.11 -7.24
N LYS A 31 10.41 16.95 -7.74
CA LYS A 31 11.57 16.79 -6.86
C LYS A 31 11.66 17.96 -5.88
N THR A 32 11.51 19.18 -6.39
CA THR A 32 11.51 20.39 -5.57
C THR A 32 10.33 20.42 -4.59
N LEU A 33 9.13 20.01 -5.01
CA LEU A 33 7.94 19.98 -4.15
C LEU A 33 8.03 18.93 -3.05
N VAL A 34 8.49 17.71 -3.36
CA VAL A 34 8.73 16.65 -2.37
C VAL A 34 9.81 17.08 -1.39
N THR A 35 10.92 17.64 -1.87
CA THR A 35 11.97 18.21 -1.01
C THR A 35 11.40 19.33 -0.13
N PHE A 36 10.59 20.23 -0.67
CA PHE A 36 9.96 21.31 0.08
C PHE A 36 9.00 20.78 1.16
N VAL A 37 8.14 19.81 0.83
CA VAL A 37 7.22 19.16 1.77
C VAL A 37 8.00 18.41 2.84
N GLN A 38 9.09 17.74 2.48
CA GLN A 38 9.95 17.05 3.44
C GLN A 38 10.64 18.02 4.41
N ILE A 39 11.16 19.15 3.90
CA ILE A 39 11.76 20.20 4.74
C ILE A 39 10.72 20.85 5.66
N THR A 40 9.53 21.17 5.14
CA THR A 40 8.52 21.94 5.87
C THR A 40 7.68 21.07 6.80
N TYR A 41 7.34 19.85 6.38
CA TYR A 41 6.37 18.96 7.04
C TYR A 41 6.91 17.58 7.37
N GLY A 42 8.18 17.26 7.08
CA GLY A 42 8.72 15.91 7.26
C GLY A 42 8.55 15.34 8.67
N ARG A 43 8.77 16.15 9.71
CA ARG A 43 8.53 15.75 11.10
C ARG A 43 7.07 15.40 11.38
N THR A 44 6.14 16.24 10.92
CA THR A 44 4.69 16.03 11.10
C THR A 44 4.20 14.80 10.34
N ILE A 45 4.65 14.63 9.10
CA ILE A 45 4.30 13.47 8.27
C ILE A 45 4.83 12.18 8.91
N ASN A 46 6.09 12.16 9.35
CA ASN A 46 6.66 11.00 10.02
C ASN A 46 5.94 10.67 11.34
N ARG A 47 5.52 11.68 12.11
CA ARG A 47 4.68 11.46 13.29
C ARG A 47 3.33 10.85 12.91
N GLN A 48 2.66 11.39 11.91
CA GLN A 48 1.36 10.89 11.44
C GLN A 48 1.44 9.44 10.94
N ILE A 49 2.50 9.09 10.21
CA ILE A 49 2.72 7.71 9.76
C ILE A 49 2.88 6.78 10.96
N LYS A 50 3.70 7.16 11.96
CA LYS A 50 3.89 6.36 13.18
C LYS A 50 2.59 6.20 13.98
N GLU A 51 1.83 7.27 14.16
CA GLU A 51 0.53 7.25 14.84
C GLU A 51 -0.46 6.34 14.09
N THR A 52 -0.46 6.40 12.76
CA THR A 52 -1.32 5.54 11.93
C THR A 52 -0.94 4.07 12.07
N ILE A 53 0.36 3.74 12.03
CA ILE A 53 0.85 2.37 12.27
C ILE A 53 0.48 1.92 13.69
N SER A 54 0.72 2.76 14.71
CA SER A 54 0.37 2.44 16.09
C SER A 54 -1.14 2.19 16.25
N TRP A 55 -1.99 2.93 15.54
CA TRP A 55 -3.43 2.70 15.51
C TRP A 55 -3.79 1.39 14.82
N LEU A 56 -3.20 1.09 13.65
CA LEU A 56 -3.44 -0.17 12.92
C LEU A 56 -3.12 -1.42 13.76
N PHE A 57 -2.11 -1.34 14.63
CA PHE A 57 -1.67 -2.43 15.49
C PHE A 57 -2.17 -2.31 16.94
N CYS A 58 -3.12 -1.41 17.23
CA CYS A 58 -3.69 -1.33 18.57
C CYS A 58 -4.62 -2.53 18.85
N GLU A 59 -4.79 -2.85 20.14
CA GLU A 59 -5.59 -4.00 20.60
C GLU A 59 -6.99 -4.05 19.98
N HIS A 60 -7.65 -2.89 19.87
CA HIS A 60 -8.97 -2.78 19.26
C HIS A 60 -8.99 -3.21 17.79
N MET A 61 -8.00 -2.79 17.01
CA MET A 61 -7.88 -3.17 15.59
C MET A 61 -7.52 -4.63 15.43
N LEU A 62 -6.62 -5.16 16.27
CA LEU A 62 -6.29 -6.59 16.27
C LEU A 62 -7.49 -7.46 16.62
N HIS A 63 -8.30 -7.05 17.59
CA HIS A 63 -9.56 -7.71 17.92
C HIS A 63 -10.55 -7.64 16.73
N TYR A 64 -10.68 -6.48 16.09
CA TYR A 64 -11.50 -6.32 14.89
C TYR A 64 -11.06 -7.26 13.76
N TYR A 65 -9.77 -7.29 13.42
CA TYR A 65 -9.24 -8.18 12.38
C TYR A 65 -9.44 -9.65 12.71
N THR A 66 -9.17 -10.05 13.95
CA THR A 66 -9.41 -11.42 14.43
C THR A 66 -10.89 -11.79 14.29
N GLY A 67 -11.79 -10.88 14.67
CA GLY A 67 -13.24 -11.07 14.51
C GLY A 67 -13.66 -11.20 13.04
N VAL A 68 -13.07 -10.42 12.14
CA VAL A 68 -13.33 -10.54 10.68
C VAL A 68 -12.86 -11.90 10.17
N VAL A 69 -11.62 -12.31 10.50
CA VAL A 69 -11.06 -13.60 10.07
C VAL A 69 -11.91 -14.76 10.60
N LEU A 70 -12.26 -14.75 11.88
CA LEU A 70 -13.10 -15.79 12.48
C LEU A 70 -14.47 -15.86 11.84
N LYS A 71 -15.13 -14.72 11.58
CA LYS A 71 -16.44 -14.69 10.91
C LYS A 71 -16.37 -15.15 9.46
N SER A 72 -15.26 -14.89 8.76
CA SER A 72 -15.08 -15.28 7.37
C SER A 72 -14.73 -16.76 7.22
N TRP A 73 -13.88 -17.30 8.09
CA TRP A 73 -13.40 -18.67 7.97
C TRP A 73 -14.19 -19.66 8.82
N TRP A 74 -14.72 -19.23 9.97
CA TRP A 74 -15.54 -20.05 10.88
C TRP A 74 -16.89 -19.38 11.23
N PRO A 75 -17.75 -19.11 10.24
CA PRO A 75 -19.08 -18.58 10.53
C PRO A 75 -19.85 -19.52 11.47
N GLY A 76 -20.22 -19.04 12.66
CA GLY A 76 -20.89 -19.86 13.69
C GLY A 76 -20.00 -20.94 14.31
N GLY A 77 -18.67 -20.86 14.19
CA GLY A 77 -17.73 -21.83 14.75
C GLY A 77 -17.45 -23.05 13.86
N VAL A 78 -18.07 -23.13 12.69
CA VAL A 78 -17.85 -24.20 11.71
C VAL A 78 -17.03 -23.66 10.55
N LEU A 79 -16.00 -24.39 10.13
CA LEU A 79 -15.16 -24.01 8.99
C LEU A 79 -16.06 -23.82 7.75
N SER A 80 -15.95 -22.66 7.12
CA SER A 80 -16.71 -22.35 5.90
C SER A 80 -16.38 -23.37 4.82
N GLU A 81 -17.42 -23.90 4.17
CA GLU A 81 -17.23 -24.74 2.99
C GLU A 81 -16.44 -23.96 1.92
N THR A 82 -15.57 -24.66 1.21
CA THR A 82 -14.74 -24.08 0.15
C THR A 82 -15.61 -23.36 -0.85
N THR A 83 -15.47 -22.03 -0.93
CA THR A 83 -16.14 -21.21 -1.93
C THR A 83 -15.84 -21.77 -3.32
N ASN A 84 -16.90 -22.09 -4.07
CA ASN A 84 -16.78 -22.60 -5.43
C ASN A 84 -15.96 -21.62 -6.28
N ASN A 85 -15.09 -22.14 -7.16
CA ASN A 85 -14.18 -21.28 -7.94
C ASN A 85 -15.02 -20.29 -8.77
N ARG A 86 -14.93 -19.00 -8.44
CA ARG A 86 -15.75 -17.94 -9.07
C ARG A 86 -15.60 -18.02 -10.60
N ASN A 87 -16.73 -17.88 -11.30
CA ASN A 87 -16.73 -17.90 -12.76
C ASN A 87 -15.89 -16.72 -13.32
N LEU A 88 -15.41 -16.84 -14.57
CA LEU A 88 -14.54 -15.82 -15.17
C LEU A 88 -15.25 -14.46 -15.31
N ARG A 89 -16.53 -14.46 -15.69
CA ARG A 89 -17.33 -13.25 -15.89
C ARG A 89 -17.50 -12.44 -14.60
N ASP A 90 -17.75 -13.09 -13.49
CA ASP A 90 -17.90 -12.47 -12.17
C ASP A 90 -16.57 -11.88 -11.71
N LYS A 91 -15.45 -12.58 -11.98
CA LYS A 91 -14.10 -12.07 -11.69
C LYS A 91 -13.82 -10.80 -12.50
N GLU A 92 -14.08 -10.82 -13.80
CA GLU A 92 -13.90 -9.65 -14.67
C GLU A 92 -14.83 -8.49 -14.28
N HIS A 93 -16.09 -8.78 -13.97
CA HIS A 93 -17.06 -7.77 -13.55
C HIS A 93 -16.62 -7.08 -12.25
N THR A 94 -16.27 -7.85 -11.20
CA THR A 94 -15.75 -7.26 -9.96
C THR A 94 -14.44 -6.52 -10.18
N ARG A 95 -13.57 -7.01 -11.09
CA ARG A 95 -12.32 -6.32 -11.43
C ARG A 95 -12.58 -4.94 -12.03
N THR A 96 -13.55 -4.83 -12.94
CA THR A 96 -13.94 -3.55 -13.56
C THR A 96 -14.50 -2.58 -12.53
N LEU A 97 -15.41 -3.05 -11.67
CA LEU A 97 -15.97 -2.22 -10.59
C LEU A 97 -14.89 -1.74 -9.61
N ALA A 98 -13.96 -2.61 -9.23
CA ALA A 98 -12.87 -2.26 -8.33
C ALA A 98 -11.93 -1.22 -8.96
N LEU A 99 -11.59 -1.37 -10.25
CA LEU A 99 -10.77 -0.40 -10.97
C LEU A 99 -11.47 0.97 -11.06
N GLN A 100 -12.76 0.98 -11.36
CA GLN A 100 -13.55 2.22 -11.41
C GLN A 100 -13.56 2.91 -10.04
N GLN A 101 -13.94 2.19 -8.98
CA GLN A 101 -13.99 2.73 -7.63
C GLN A 101 -12.63 3.26 -7.17
N LEU A 102 -11.55 2.53 -7.44
CA LEU A 102 -10.20 2.96 -7.10
C LEU A 102 -9.82 4.24 -7.84
N SER A 103 -10.11 4.31 -9.14
CA SER A 103 -9.78 5.46 -9.97
C SER A 103 -10.53 6.72 -9.52
N GLU A 104 -11.83 6.59 -9.22
CA GLU A 104 -12.66 7.68 -8.69
C GLU A 104 -12.18 8.13 -7.31
N SER A 105 -11.87 7.18 -6.41
CA SER A 105 -11.42 7.49 -5.05
C SER A 105 -10.07 8.22 -5.06
N VAL A 106 -9.11 7.75 -5.88
CA VAL A 106 -7.80 8.38 -6.01
C VAL A 106 -7.90 9.74 -6.71
N ALA A 107 -8.74 9.88 -7.73
CA ALA A 107 -8.99 11.17 -8.37
C ALA A 107 -9.65 12.18 -7.42
N GLY A 108 -10.59 11.74 -6.58
CA GLY A 108 -11.19 12.57 -5.54
C GLY A 108 -10.19 13.01 -4.46
N ALA A 109 -9.34 12.09 -4.00
CA ALA A 109 -8.37 12.37 -2.95
C ALA A 109 -7.17 13.21 -3.41
N LEU A 110 -6.65 12.95 -4.62
CA LEU A 110 -5.39 13.52 -5.11
C LEU A 110 -5.56 14.43 -6.33
N GLY A 111 -6.77 14.57 -6.88
CA GLY A 111 -7.03 15.34 -8.10
C GLY A 111 -6.68 16.82 -7.98
N SER A 112 -6.85 17.42 -6.80
CA SER A 112 -6.46 18.81 -6.53
C SER A 112 -4.94 19.01 -6.50
N LEU A 113 -4.18 17.97 -6.13
CA LEU A 113 -2.73 18.02 -6.00
C LEU A 113 -2.01 17.62 -7.31
N LEU A 114 -2.55 16.64 -8.02
CA LEU A 114 -1.89 15.99 -9.17
C LEU A 114 -2.61 16.23 -10.51
N GLY A 115 -3.83 16.76 -10.47
CA GLY A 115 -4.78 16.76 -11.59
C GLY A 115 -5.57 15.45 -11.66
N ALA A 116 -6.88 15.55 -11.86
CA ALA A 116 -7.78 14.39 -11.88
C ALA A 116 -7.37 13.30 -12.89
N HIS A 117 -6.92 13.71 -14.09
CA HIS A 117 -6.46 12.78 -15.12
C HIS A 117 -5.17 12.04 -14.71
N THR A 118 -4.19 12.73 -14.13
CA THR A 118 -2.95 12.11 -13.64
C THR A 118 -3.23 11.16 -12.49
N ALA A 119 -4.11 11.55 -11.57
CA ALA A 119 -4.51 10.74 -10.42
C ALA A 119 -5.21 9.44 -10.88
N ALA A 120 -6.19 9.54 -11.78
CA ALA A 120 -6.88 8.37 -12.35
C ALA A 120 -5.92 7.46 -13.13
N ARG A 121 -5.01 8.02 -13.92
CA ARG A 121 -3.98 7.22 -14.64
C ARG A 121 -3.04 6.50 -13.68
N GLY A 122 -2.63 7.15 -12.59
CA GLY A 122 -1.81 6.53 -11.55
C GLY A 122 -2.56 5.40 -10.84
N ALA A 123 -3.84 5.61 -10.50
CA ALA A 123 -4.70 4.57 -9.94
C ALA A 123 -4.80 3.35 -10.86
N HIS A 124 -4.97 3.57 -12.17
CA HIS A 124 -4.98 2.51 -13.18
C HIS A 124 -3.64 1.75 -13.24
N LYS A 125 -2.51 2.47 -13.25
CA LYS A 125 -1.17 1.86 -13.22
C LYS A 125 -0.99 1.00 -11.97
N LEU A 126 -1.34 1.54 -10.80
CA LEU A 126 -1.26 0.84 -9.51
C LEU A 126 -2.10 -0.44 -9.53
N PHE A 127 -3.36 -0.34 -9.98
CA PHE A 127 -4.26 -1.49 -10.08
C PHE A 127 -3.66 -2.60 -10.92
N HIS A 128 -3.20 -2.30 -12.14
CA HIS A 128 -2.63 -3.33 -13.02
C HIS A 128 -1.30 -3.88 -12.50
N THR A 129 -0.49 -3.07 -11.80
CA THR A 129 0.75 -3.53 -11.18
C THR A 129 0.46 -4.55 -10.08
N LEU A 130 -0.54 -4.29 -9.24
CA LEU A 130 -1.00 -5.21 -8.19
C LEU A 130 -1.65 -6.49 -8.74
N GLN A 131 -2.03 -6.52 -10.02
CA GLN A 131 -2.56 -7.72 -10.65
C GLN A 131 -1.47 -8.60 -11.29
N ASN A 132 -0.21 -8.18 -11.27
CA ASN A 132 0.90 -8.95 -11.82
C ASN A 132 1.36 -10.01 -10.80
N THR A 133 1.09 -11.28 -11.11
CA THR A 133 1.41 -12.42 -10.23
C THR A 133 2.90 -12.58 -9.98
N THR A 134 3.75 -12.28 -10.96
CA THR A 134 5.22 -12.37 -10.83
C THR A 134 5.73 -11.31 -9.86
N HIS A 135 5.31 -10.06 -10.01
CA HIS A 135 5.70 -8.98 -9.08
C HIS A 135 5.18 -9.25 -7.67
N ASN A 136 3.93 -9.70 -7.53
CA ASN A 136 3.36 -10.02 -6.23
C ASN A 136 4.07 -11.19 -5.55
N LYS A 137 4.51 -12.20 -6.32
CA LYS A 137 5.29 -13.32 -5.80
C LYS A 137 6.64 -12.86 -5.27
N GLN A 138 7.32 -11.99 -6.02
CA GLN A 138 8.59 -11.41 -5.59
C GLN A 138 8.42 -10.57 -4.31
N LEU A 139 7.40 -9.69 -4.30
CA LEU A 139 7.07 -8.89 -3.12
C LEU A 139 6.77 -9.76 -1.89
N PHE A 140 6.05 -10.87 -2.08
CA PHE A 140 5.80 -11.83 -1.01
C PHE A 140 7.09 -12.43 -0.46
N TYR A 141 8.03 -12.83 -1.32
CA TYR A 141 9.31 -13.38 -0.85
C TYR A 141 10.14 -12.35 -0.08
N GLU A 142 10.20 -11.11 -0.54
CA GLU A 142 10.90 -10.03 0.17
C GLU A 142 10.27 -9.76 1.54
N LEU A 143 8.93 -9.66 1.62
CA LEU A 143 8.23 -9.48 2.90
C LEU A 143 8.41 -10.69 3.82
N PHE A 144 8.36 -11.90 3.28
CA PHE A 144 8.54 -13.13 4.04
C PHE A 144 9.96 -13.26 4.59
N GLU A 145 10.98 -12.90 3.81
CA GLU A 145 12.36 -12.82 4.27
C GLU A 145 12.50 -11.85 5.44
N VAL A 146 11.95 -10.63 5.33
CA VAL A 146 11.99 -9.63 6.41
C VAL A 146 11.33 -10.18 7.69
N VAL A 147 10.16 -10.80 7.56
CA VAL A 147 9.47 -11.41 8.72
C VAL A 147 10.30 -12.54 9.33
N LEU A 148 10.88 -13.43 8.51
CA LEU A 148 11.72 -14.52 9.00
C LEU A 148 12.94 -14.00 9.74
N LEU A 149 13.63 -12.98 9.23
CA LEU A 149 14.81 -12.42 9.88
C LEU A 149 14.49 -11.71 11.20
N GLU A 150 13.29 -11.15 11.33
CA GLU A 150 12.86 -10.49 12.58
C GLU A 150 12.33 -11.49 13.61
N VAL A 151 11.61 -12.54 13.19
CA VAL A 151 11.08 -13.57 14.10
C VAL A 151 12.17 -14.59 14.48
N LEU A 152 13.06 -14.92 13.56
CA LEU A 152 14.14 -15.90 13.72
C LEU A 152 15.51 -15.22 13.46
N PRO A 153 16.00 -14.40 14.41
CA PRO A 153 17.23 -13.63 14.22
C PRO A 153 18.48 -14.48 13.99
N GLU A 154 18.44 -15.77 14.35
CA GLU A 154 19.53 -16.74 14.08
C GLU A 154 19.82 -16.91 12.59
N LEU A 155 18.83 -16.69 11.72
CA LEU A 155 18.97 -16.79 10.27
C LEU A 155 19.84 -15.67 9.68
N LYS A 156 20.02 -14.55 10.38
CA LYS A 156 20.93 -13.45 9.97
C LYS A 156 22.39 -13.89 9.84
N ARG A 157 22.77 -15.04 10.42
CA ARG A 157 24.14 -15.61 10.33
C ARG A 157 24.45 -16.27 8.99
N TYR A 158 23.43 -16.51 8.16
CA TYR A 158 23.55 -17.22 6.88
C TYR A 158 23.31 -16.31 5.65
N GLN A 159 23.16 -15.00 5.85
CA GLN A 159 23.23 -13.96 4.80
C GLN A 159 24.67 -13.49 4.62
#